data_AF-A0A5Q4FVW4-F1
#
_entry.id   AF-A0A5Q4FVW4-F1
#
_cell.length_a   1.000
_cell.length_b   1.000
_cell.length_c   1.000
_cell.angle_alpha   90.00
_cell.angle_beta   90.00
_cell.angle_gamma   90.00
#
_symmetry.space_group_name_H-M   'P 1'
#
loop_
_entity.id
_entity.type
_entity.pdbx_description
1 polymer ?
#
loop_
_entity_poly.entity_id
_entity_poly.type
_entity_poly.pdbx_seq_one_letter_code
_entity_poly.pdbx_strand_id
1 'polypeptide(L)'
;MTTTAPLSRPSATSGTSAPRARQSLTHRAVDGLARWVAPQAFSRRSFLVRAAIVGSVLTIAPLRWALRPTSAYASICGEGASCGGGWTAFCCTINEGANTCPPGSYVAGWWKIDRSPFCQGSARYIVDCNRTPGETCRCRCATGSCDQRRVCCNNFRYGQCNTQVPGVTEVVCRVVICTTPWTWDPACGTTVRTDNRTVTHNAPCLPGTNATAIDLRYQDLGLVGSELGAPTAAEATGPRGGAWRRFENGVITWREAVGTHVLTGAIAREYVELNGPGGALGYPTSEHGSVVGGPGVIATFERGIVIARDGVAAAVFGPAADLFAELGGPAGVLGYPTASTQPVGDGRGGVTRFENGAIYTSGAGAAALFGALLERYEHLGGPADSALGYPVGDTTGMQVRFEHGLLVIVGDQVRVLRGAIARRFLAEGGIDGPWGPPTGDQQDVGVVARAVFASRTVFARPGAAAWALTDPVLRHYLDVGGPGGELGAPTSDSFRTRSGQHRASFEGGAIEVSPVRDEARILTPRSTRSATEVQR
;
A
#
# COMPACT_ATOMS: atom_id res chain seq x y z
N MET A 1 -32.93 57.63 77.70
CA MET A 1 -33.19 59.06 77.96
C MET A 1 -31.87 59.79 77.98
N THR A 2 -31.90 61.06 77.55
CA THR A 2 -30.91 62.14 77.80
C THR A 2 -29.54 62.10 77.11
N THR A 3 -29.52 62.72 75.92
CA THR A 3 -28.79 63.96 75.55
C THR A 3 -27.41 64.31 76.16
N THR A 4 -26.55 64.78 75.24
CA THR A 4 -25.55 65.88 75.32
C THR A 4 -24.09 65.57 75.68
N ALA A 5 -23.23 66.20 74.89
CA ALA A 5 -21.77 66.20 74.75
C ALA A 5 -21.03 66.85 75.97
N PRO A 6 -19.73 67.23 75.97
CA PRO A 6 -18.71 67.23 74.89
C PRO A 6 -17.23 66.96 75.35
N LEU A 7 -16.28 67.30 74.47
CA LEU A 7 -14.93 67.85 74.71
C LEU A 7 -13.68 66.95 74.57
N SER A 8 -12.87 67.36 73.57
CA SER A 8 -11.43 67.64 73.64
C SER A 8 -10.40 66.52 73.58
N ARG A 9 -9.61 66.56 72.49
CA ARG A 9 -8.29 65.92 72.32
C ARG A 9 -7.33 66.27 73.47
N PRO A 10 -6.37 65.39 73.80
CA PRO A 10 -5.02 65.68 73.29
C PRO A 10 -4.11 64.45 73.03
N SER A 11 -3.02 64.75 72.30
CA SER A 11 -1.65 64.19 72.37
C SER A 11 -1.34 62.75 71.95
N ALA A 12 -0.39 62.66 71.02
CA ALA A 12 0.30 61.45 70.62
C ALA A 12 1.50 61.15 71.53
N THR A 13 1.65 59.88 71.94
CA THR A 13 2.94 59.27 72.27
C THR A 13 2.93 57.79 71.89
N SER A 14 3.97 57.44 71.14
CA SER A 14 4.55 56.14 70.76
C SER A 14 4.01 54.85 71.37
N GLY A 15 3.74 53.89 70.47
CA GLY A 15 3.97 52.46 70.70
C GLY A 15 2.72 51.61 70.88
N THR A 16 2.20 51.03 69.80
CA THR A 16 2.31 49.58 69.46
C THR A 16 1.17 49.24 68.48
N SER A 17 1.48 49.04 67.18
CA SER A 17 0.48 48.56 66.21
C SER A 17 1.07 47.45 65.34
N ALA A 18 0.49 46.25 65.52
CA ALA A 18 0.57 45.13 64.60
C ALA A 18 -0.05 45.48 63.21
N PRO A 19 0.19 44.68 62.16
CA PRO A 19 0.55 45.20 60.83
C PRO A 19 -0.64 45.60 59.94
N ARG A 20 -0.39 46.61 59.08
CA ARG A 20 -1.20 46.87 57.87
C ARG A 20 -1.26 45.61 57.00
N ALA A 21 -2.46 45.10 56.77
CA ALA A 21 -2.72 44.10 55.74
C ALA A 21 -2.22 44.65 54.38
N ARG A 22 -1.22 43.99 53.80
CA ARG A 22 -0.74 44.27 52.45
C ARG A 22 -1.84 43.85 51.48
N GLN A 23 -2.51 44.80 50.85
CA GLN A 23 -3.36 44.53 49.70
C GLN A 23 -2.54 43.82 48.62
N SER A 24 -3.03 42.67 48.18
CA SER A 24 -2.37 41.78 47.22
C SER A 24 -2.13 42.47 45.88
N LEU A 25 -1.05 42.07 45.20
CA LEU A 25 -0.69 42.54 43.85
C LEU A 25 -1.82 42.33 42.84
N THR A 26 -2.67 41.32 43.05
CA THR A 26 -3.87 41.04 42.24
C THR A 26 -4.90 42.16 42.30
N HIS A 27 -5.13 42.79 43.45
CA HIS A 27 -6.11 43.88 43.57
C HIS A 27 -5.65 45.14 42.82
N ARG A 28 -4.35 45.45 42.90
CA ARG A 28 -3.75 46.59 42.18
C ARG A 28 -3.67 46.37 40.66
N ALA A 29 -3.49 45.12 40.22
CA ALA A 29 -3.52 44.77 38.81
C ALA A 29 -4.92 44.89 38.21
N VAL A 30 -5.96 44.50 38.95
CA VAL A 30 -7.37 44.64 38.54
C VAL A 30 -7.79 46.12 38.50
N ASP A 31 -7.41 46.92 39.49
CA ASP A 31 -7.67 48.38 39.48
C ASP A 31 -6.85 49.15 38.43
N GLY A 32 -5.71 48.60 37.99
CA GLY A 32 -4.92 49.12 36.87
C GLY A 32 -5.54 48.79 35.52
N LEU A 33 -6.05 47.56 35.34
CA LEU A 33 -6.77 47.11 34.15
C LEU A 33 -8.13 47.82 33.98
N ALA A 34 -8.86 48.05 35.08
CA ALA A 34 -10.13 48.77 35.06
C ALA A 34 -9.95 50.25 34.60
N ARG A 35 -8.82 50.87 34.93
CA ARG A 35 -8.47 52.23 34.47
C ARG A 35 -7.94 52.26 33.03
N TRP A 36 -7.31 51.18 32.54
CA TRP A 36 -6.84 51.07 31.15
C TRP A 36 -7.99 50.82 30.15
N VAL A 37 -9.08 50.20 30.58
CA VAL A 37 -10.32 50.02 29.79
C VAL A 37 -11.18 51.29 29.76
N ALA A 38 -10.95 52.23 30.68
CA ALA A 38 -11.71 53.47 30.80
C ALA A 38 -10.96 54.70 30.27
N PRO A 39 -10.88 54.88 28.94
CA PRO A 39 -11.04 56.20 28.35
C PRO A 39 -12.41 56.30 27.67
N GLN A 40 -12.97 57.49 27.75
CA GLN A 40 -14.29 57.88 27.29
C GLN A 40 -14.50 57.58 25.78
N ALA A 41 -15.27 56.54 25.42
CA ALA A 41 -16.08 56.41 24.20
C ALA A 41 -16.49 54.95 23.85
N PHE A 42 -16.96 54.14 24.81
CA PHE A 42 -17.55 52.82 24.46
C PHE A 42 -19.02 52.73 24.86
N SER A 43 -19.85 52.27 23.92
CA SER A 43 -21.25 51.96 24.22
C SER A 43 -21.33 50.79 25.22
N ARG A 44 -22.40 50.71 26.03
CA ARG A 44 -22.62 49.60 26.99
C ARG A 44 -22.53 48.22 26.33
N ARG A 45 -23.00 48.11 25.08
CA ARG A 45 -22.92 46.89 24.27
C ARG A 45 -21.48 46.52 23.94
N SER A 46 -20.66 47.49 23.55
CA SER A 46 -19.24 47.30 23.24
C SER A 46 -18.43 46.85 24.46
N PHE A 47 -18.77 47.37 25.65
CA PHE A 47 -18.15 46.96 26.91
C PHE A 47 -18.47 45.50 27.25
N LEU A 48 -19.75 45.12 27.20
CA LEU A 48 -20.20 43.76 27.53
C LEU A 48 -19.59 42.71 26.58
N VAL A 49 -19.53 43.01 25.28
CA VAL A 49 -18.91 42.12 24.29
C VAL A 49 -17.41 41.92 24.58
N ARG A 50 -16.68 42.98 24.91
CA ARG A 50 -15.25 42.89 25.23
C ARG A 50 -14.99 42.15 26.54
N ALA A 51 -15.80 42.39 27.57
CA ALA A 51 -15.72 41.67 28.83
C ALA A 51 -15.99 40.18 28.65
N ALA A 52 -17.00 39.83 27.83
CA ALA A 52 -17.30 38.43 27.50
C ALA A 52 -16.14 37.75 26.75
N ILE A 53 -15.53 38.40 25.75
CA ILE A 53 -14.37 37.88 25.02
C ILE A 53 -13.18 37.65 25.95
N VAL A 54 -12.87 38.58 26.85
CA VAL A 54 -11.78 38.41 27.82
C VAL A 54 -12.10 37.30 28.83
N GLY A 55 -13.34 37.22 29.30
CA GLY A 55 -13.79 36.13 30.18
C GLY A 55 -13.63 34.76 29.51
N SER A 56 -14.08 34.64 28.26
CA SER A 56 -13.94 33.41 27.48
C SER A 56 -12.48 33.00 27.33
N VAL A 57 -11.55 33.90 26.99
CA VAL A 57 -10.14 33.52 26.80
C VAL A 57 -9.48 33.04 28.08
N LEU A 58 -9.81 33.66 29.22
CA LEU A 58 -9.32 33.24 30.53
C LEU A 58 -9.84 31.86 30.93
N THR A 59 -11.00 31.44 30.42
CA THR A 59 -11.54 30.10 30.66
C THR A 59 -10.96 29.03 29.73
N ILE A 60 -10.85 29.30 28.43
CA ILE A 60 -10.54 28.25 27.43
C ILE A 60 -9.08 28.21 26.99
N ALA A 61 -8.33 29.31 27.12
CA ALA A 61 -6.93 29.40 26.68
C ALA A 61 -6.05 30.32 27.55
N PRO A 62 -6.10 30.23 28.90
CA PRO A 62 -5.43 31.18 29.79
C PRO A 62 -3.91 31.19 29.63
N LEU A 63 -3.29 30.01 29.55
CA LEU A 63 -1.84 29.88 29.41
C LEU A 63 -1.36 30.37 28.03
N ARG A 64 -2.14 30.13 26.96
CA ARG A 64 -1.77 30.58 25.61
C ARG A 64 -1.81 32.11 25.50
N TRP A 65 -2.82 32.75 26.08
CA TRP A 65 -2.93 34.21 26.08
C TRP A 65 -1.87 34.88 26.99
N ALA A 66 -1.50 34.22 28.09
CA ALA A 66 -0.44 34.71 28.99
C ALA A 66 0.97 34.55 28.41
N LEU A 67 1.22 33.48 27.65
CA LEU A 67 2.57 33.13 27.15
C LEU A 67 2.85 33.60 25.72
N ARG A 68 1.84 34.05 24.96
CA ARG A 68 2.02 34.57 23.60
C ARG A 68 1.43 35.97 23.44
N PRO A 69 2.12 36.90 22.77
CA PRO A 69 1.60 38.23 22.50
C PRO A 69 0.51 38.18 21.42
N THR A 70 -0.73 37.85 21.80
CA THR A 70 -1.90 37.79 20.91
C THR A 70 -3.12 38.47 21.54
N SER A 71 -4.09 38.92 20.74
CA SER A 71 -5.32 39.51 21.28
C SER A 71 -6.24 38.44 21.89
N ALA A 72 -7.05 38.81 22.88
CA ALA A 72 -8.03 37.89 23.49
C ALA A 72 -8.97 37.27 22.42
N TYR A 73 -9.33 38.06 21.40
CA TYR A 73 -10.13 37.59 20.27
C TYR A 73 -9.34 36.59 19.39
N ALA A 74 -8.07 36.87 19.06
CA ALA A 74 -7.24 35.95 18.29
C ALA A 74 -6.91 34.65 19.05
N SER A 75 -6.86 34.70 20.39
CA SER A 75 -6.67 33.50 21.21
C SER A 75 -7.90 32.56 21.22
N ILE A 76 -9.11 33.11 21.03
CA ILE A 76 -10.36 32.36 20.93
C ILE A 76 -10.62 31.92 19.48
N CYS A 77 -10.47 32.84 18.53
CA CYS A 77 -10.88 32.67 17.14
C CYS A 77 -9.74 32.27 16.19
N GLY A 78 -8.51 32.14 16.70
CA GLY A 78 -7.30 31.82 15.94
C GLY A 78 -6.43 33.05 15.61
N GLU A 79 -5.11 32.85 15.59
CA GLU A 79 -4.14 33.85 15.13
C GLU A 79 -4.48 34.22 13.68
N GLY A 80 -4.96 35.45 13.43
CA GLY A 80 -5.41 35.92 12.11
C GLY A 80 -6.81 36.53 12.04
N ALA A 81 -7.66 36.33 13.04
CA ALA A 81 -9.03 36.86 13.09
C ALA A 81 -9.12 38.33 13.59
N SER A 82 -8.06 39.13 13.45
CA SER A 82 -8.05 40.53 13.89
C SER A 82 -8.59 41.47 12.82
N CYS A 83 -9.02 42.69 13.19
CA CYS A 83 -9.52 43.71 12.25
C CYS A 83 -8.61 44.00 11.05
N GLY A 84 -7.32 43.62 11.09
CA GLY A 84 -6.36 43.74 10.00
C GLY A 84 -6.21 42.49 9.10
N GLY A 85 -6.95 41.40 9.39
CA GLY A 85 -6.81 40.04 8.84
C GLY A 85 -7.41 39.79 7.45
N GLY A 86 -7.76 40.85 6.72
CA GLY A 86 -8.35 40.77 5.38
C GLY A 86 -9.87 40.63 5.37
N TRP A 87 -10.52 41.30 4.40
CA TRP A 87 -11.98 41.48 4.34
C TRP A 87 -12.73 40.39 3.55
N THR A 88 -12.02 39.50 2.85
CA THR A 88 -12.62 38.49 1.96
C THR A 88 -12.60 37.11 2.60
N ALA A 89 -13.70 36.36 2.49
CA ALA A 89 -13.80 34.99 2.96
C ALA A 89 -12.89 34.01 2.18
N PHE A 90 -12.42 32.96 2.84
CA PHE A 90 -11.79 31.83 2.16
C PHE A 90 -12.85 30.93 1.53
N CYS A 91 -12.55 30.32 0.39
CA CYS A 91 -13.52 29.54 -0.37
C CYS A 91 -14.04 28.35 0.44
N CYS A 92 -13.19 27.67 1.21
CA CYS A 92 -13.64 26.59 2.08
C CYS A 92 -14.71 27.02 3.10
N THR A 93 -14.80 28.31 3.46
CA THR A 93 -15.81 28.79 4.41
C THR A 93 -17.20 28.88 3.80
N ILE A 94 -17.30 29.08 2.48
CA ILE A 94 -18.57 29.31 1.77
C ILE A 94 -18.89 28.25 0.73
N ASN A 95 -17.96 27.33 0.48
CA ASN A 95 -18.01 26.28 -0.53
C ASN A 95 -18.01 24.91 0.15
N GLU A 96 -18.78 24.76 1.21
CA GLU A 96 -18.97 23.48 1.92
C GLU A 96 -17.67 22.81 2.42
N GLY A 97 -16.63 23.61 2.71
CA GLY A 97 -15.30 23.11 3.09
C GLY A 97 -14.32 22.99 1.92
N ALA A 98 -14.78 23.10 0.67
CA ALA A 98 -13.93 22.99 -0.51
C ALA A 98 -13.04 24.22 -0.72
N ASN A 99 -11.73 23.98 -0.82
CA ASN A 99 -10.74 25.02 -1.07
C ASN A 99 -10.52 25.23 -2.59
N THR A 100 -11.59 25.46 -3.31
CA THR A 100 -11.61 25.70 -4.76
C THR A 100 -12.53 26.87 -5.09
N CYS A 101 -12.38 27.47 -6.28
CA CYS A 101 -13.30 28.52 -6.71
C CYS A 101 -14.71 27.94 -6.88
N PRO A 102 -15.75 28.51 -6.23
CA PRO A 102 -17.11 28.03 -6.35
C PRO A 102 -17.67 28.27 -7.77
N PRO A 103 -18.75 27.57 -8.17
CA PRO A 103 -19.42 27.81 -9.44
C PRO A 103 -19.78 29.30 -9.64
N GLY A 104 -19.68 29.78 -10.88
CA GLY A 104 -19.90 31.20 -11.20
C GLY A 104 -18.73 32.13 -10.82
N SER A 105 -17.57 31.56 -10.48
CA SER A 105 -16.33 32.31 -10.24
C SER A 105 -15.14 31.69 -10.97
N TYR A 106 -14.05 32.44 -11.11
CA TYR A 106 -12.83 32.03 -11.80
C TYR A 106 -11.58 32.59 -11.10
N VAL A 107 -10.44 31.93 -11.32
CA VAL A 107 -9.14 32.33 -10.79
C VAL A 107 -8.65 33.59 -11.51
N ALA A 108 -8.58 34.73 -10.82
CA ALA A 108 -8.33 36.03 -11.46
C ALA A 108 -6.96 36.64 -11.14
N GLY A 109 -6.29 36.16 -10.09
CA GLY A 109 -4.97 36.60 -9.67
C GLY A 109 -4.59 36.03 -8.31
N TRP A 110 -3.37 36.31 -7.85
CA TRP A 110 -2.86 35.76 -6.60
C TRP A 110 -1.78 36.66 -5.97
N TRP A 111 -1.45 36.40 -4.72
CA TRP A 111 -0.22 36.90 -4.09
C TRP A 111 0.44 35.83 -3.22
N LYS A 112 1.75 36.00 -3.04
CA LYS A 112 2.64 35.16 -2.25
C LYS A 112 2.79 35.72 -0.84
N ILE A 113 3.00 34.81 0.09
CA ILE A 113 3.32 35.02 1.49
C ILE A 113 4.59 34.21 1.78
N ASP A 114 5.64 34.84 2.27
CA ASP A 114 6.86 34.17 2.69
C ASP A 114 6.74 33.60 4.11
N ARG A 115 7.37 32.44 4.36
CA ARG A 115 7.52 31.82 5.70
C ARG A 115 6.18 31.56 6.39
N SER A 116 5.25 30.94 5.68
CA SER A 116 3.93 30.61 6.23
C SER A 116 4.05 29.46 7.23
N PRO A 117 3.61 29.62 8.48
CA PRO A 117 3.53 28.51 9.43
C PRO A 117 2.55 27.43 8.97
N PHE A 118 1.60 27.78 8.08
CA PHE A 118 0.61 26.86 7.52
C PHE A 118 1.12 26.04 6.34
N CYS A 119 2.31 26.34 5.81
CA CYS A 119 2.95 25.56 4.75
C CYS A 119 4.31 25.03 5.23
N GLN A 120 4.40 24.65 6.51
CA GLN A 120 5.63 24.15 7.15
C GLN A 120 6.84 25.09 6.97
N GLY A 121 6.61 26.41 7.00
CA GLY A 121 7.66 27.41 6.81
C GLY A 121 7.94 27.76 5.34
N SER A 122 7.31 27.08 4.38
CA SER A 122 7.39 27.42 2.96
C SER A 122 6.52 28.63 2.59
N ALA A 123 6.58 29.05 1.34
CA ALA A 123 5.68 30.08 0.83
C ALA A 123 4.23 29.58 0.77
N ARG A 124 3.29 30.48 1.00
CA ARG A 124 1.85 30.27 0.82
C ARG A 124 1.34 31.21 -0.25
N TYR A 125 0.33 30.78 -1.00
CA TYR A 125 -0.28 31.59 -2.04
C TYR A 125 -1.76 31.75 -1.75
N ILE A 126 -2.24 32.99 -1.88
CA ILE A 126 -3.66 33.30 -1.78
C ILE A 126 -4.13 33.66 -3.18
N VAL A 127 -5.14 32.93 -3.65
CA VAL A 127 -5.66 33.03 -5.00
C VAL A 127 -7.06 33.62 -4.94
N ASP A 128 -7.29 34.72 -5.66
CA ASP A 128 -8.59 35.39 -5.71
C ASP A 128 -9.50 34.67 -6.72
N CYS A 129 -10.67 34.22 -6.25
CA CYS A 129 -11.76 33.73 -7.09
C CYS A 129 -12.74 34.87 -7.32
N ASN A 130 -12.69 35.46 -8.51
CA ASN A 130 -13.57 36.57 -8.88
C ASN A 130 -14.84 36.05 -9.55
N ARG A 131 -15.94 36.78 -9.40
CA ARG A 131 -17.21 36.47 -10.05
C ARG A 131 -17.03 36.50 -11.58
N THR A 132 -17.51 35.48 -12.27
CA THR A 132 -17.52 35.45 -13.74
C THR A 132 -18.40 36.58 -14.29
N PRO A 133 -17.98 37.31 -15.34
CA PRO A 133 -18.85 38.31 -15.97
C PRO A 133 -20.21 37.72 -16.38
N GLY A 134 -21.30 38.42 -16.08
CA GLY A 134 -22.68 37.94 -16.30
C GLY A 134 -23.34 37.30 -15.08
N GLU A 135 -22.56 36.76 -14.14
CA GLU A 135 -23.09 36.23 -12.88
C GLU A 135 -23.50 37.34 -11.90
N THR A 136 -24.27 36.99 -10.86
CA THR A 136 -24.63 37.94 -9.79
C THR A 136 -23.94 37.62 -8.48
N CYS A 137 -23.43 38.62 -7.78
CA CYS A 137 -22.81 38.47 -6.46
C CYS A 137 -23.10 39.75 -5.67
N ARG A 138 -23.61 39.59 -4.44
CA ARG A 138 -23.96 40.72 -3.57
C ARG A 138 -23.10 40.68 -2.32
N CYS A 139 -22.60 41.85 -1.92
CA CYS A 139 -21.79 41.99 -0.71
C CYS A 139 -22.56 41.45 0.51
N ARG A 140 -22.04 40.40 1.14
CA ARG A 140 -22.65 39.74 2.30
C ARG A 140 -21.62 39.15 3.27
N CYS A 141 -22.05 38.84 4.49
CA CYS A 141 -21.26 38.05 5.43
C CYS A 141 -21.17 36.58 4.95
N ALA A 142 -20.04 35.93 5.19
CA ALA A 142 -19.83 34.53 4.80
C ALA A 142 -20.78 33.57 5.53
N THR A 143 -20.89 33.69 6.86
CA THR A 143 -21.65 32.78 7.74
C THR A 143 -22.56 33.53 8.71
N GLY A 144 -23.43 34.41 8.21
CA GLY A 144 -24.40 35.17 9.00
C GLY A 144 -23.79 36.34 9.80
N SER A 145 -22.81 36.07 10.68
CA SER A 145 -21.93 37.11 11.24
C SER A 145 -20.79 37.41 10.29
N CYS A 146 -20.41 38.68 10.17
CA CYS A 146 -19.34 39.05 9.28
C CYS A 146 -17.98 38.70 9.86
N ASP A 147 -17.72 38.79 11.18
CA ASP A 147 -16.42 38.52 11.84
C ASP A 147 -15.17 38.85 10.97
N GLN A 148 -15.30 39.92 10.17
CA GLN A 148 -14.39 40.44 9.15
C GLN A 148 -14.15 39.60 7.87
N ARG A 149 -14.91 38.55 7.59
CA ARG A 149 -14.93 37.81 6.32
C ARG A 149 -16.21 38.03 5.53
N ARG A 150 -16.08 38.71 4.40
CA ARG A 150 -17.18 39.04 3.49
C ARG A 150 -17.00 38.37 2.13
N VAL A 151 -18.11 38.23 1.42
CA VAL A 151 -18.19 37.67 0.06
C VAL A 151 -18.67 38.78 -0.86
N CYS A 152 -18.12 38.90 -2.07
CA CYS A 152 -18.51 39.87 -3.10
C CYS A 152 -18.35 41.37 -2.76
N CYS A 153 -17.59 41.75 -1.72
CA CYS A 153 -17.53 43.15 -1.28
C CYS A 153 -16.34 43.92 -1.85
N ASN A 154 -15.32 43.22 -2.33
CA ASN A 154 -14.10 43.82 -2.88
C ASN A 154 -14.12 43.66 -4.39
N ASN A 155 -14.05 44.75 -5.14
CA ASN A 155 -13.85 44.73 -6.59
C ASN A 155 -12.37 45.00 -6.86
N PHE A 156 -11.61 43.93 -7.11
CA PHE A 156 -10.16 43.98 -7.22
C PHE A 156 -9.62 42.80 -8.01
N ARG A 157 -8.51 42.99 -8.74
CA ARG A 157 -7.82 41.94 -9.48
C ARG A 157 -6.34 42.28 -9.70
N TYR A 158 -5.43 41.36 -9.35
CA TYR A 158 -3.99 41.50 -9.62
C TYR A 158 -3.61 41.35 -11.10
N GLY A 159 -4.46 40.68 -11.90
CA GLY A 159 -4.31 40.60 -13.36
C GLY A 159 -3.27 39.57 -13.82
N GLN A 160 -3.09 38.48 -13.05
CA GLN A 160 -2.02 37.51 -13.27
C GLN A 160 -2.54 36.14 -13.71
N CYS A 161 -3.86 35.93 -13.65
CA CYS A 161 -4.51 34.73 -14.14
C CYS A 161 -5.70 35.09 -15.02
N ASN A 162 -5.99 34.24 -16.00
CA ASN A 162 -7.15 34.35 -16.88
C ASN A 162 -7.32 35.75 -17.49
N THR A 163 -6.22 36.36 -17.94
CA THR A 163 -6.14 37.76 -18.40
C THR A 163 -7.02 38.06 -19.61
N GLN A 164 -7.45 37.03 -20.34
CA GLN A 164 -8.43 37.12 -21.42
C GLN A 164 -9.82 37.57 -20.96
N VAL A 165 -10.18 37.39 -19.68
CA VAL A 165 -11.46 37.86 -19.14
C VAL A 165 -11.39 39.38 -18.92
N PRO A 166 -12.21 40.21 -19.58
CA PRO A 166 -12.12 41.66 -19.46
C PRO A 166 -12.71 42.18 -18.13
N GLY A 167 -12.15 43.31 -17.66
CA GLY A 167 -12.67 44.03 -16.51
C GLY A 167 -12.29 43.46 -15.15
N VAL A 168 -12.83 44.10 -14.11
CA VAL A 168 -12.65 43.73 -12.69
C VAL A 168 -14.03 43.50 -12.08
N THR A 169 -14.23 42.29 -11.57
CA THR A 169 -15.45 41.87 -10.87
C THR A 169 -15.16 41.64 -9.39
N GLU A 170 -16.22 41.40 -8.62
CA GLU A 170 -16.15 41.17 -7.19
C GLU A 170 -15.40 39.89 -6.85
N VAL A 171 -14.52 39.94 -5.85
CA VAL A 171 -13.89 38.76 -5.27
C VAL A 171 -14.94 38.01 -4.45
N VAL A 172 -15.29 36.81 -4.90
CA VAL A 172 -16.25 35.92 -4.24
C VAL A 172 -15.62 35.36 -2.97
N CYS A 173 -14.47 34.73 -3.12
CA CYS A 173 -13.69 34.15 -2.04
C CYS A 173 -12.23 33.98 -2.45
N ARG A 174 -11.43 33.44 -1.54
CA ARG A 174 -10.01 33.18 -1.75
C ARG A 174 -9.65 31.72 -1.52
N VAL A 175 -8.91 31.14 -2.45
CA VAL A 175 -8.29 29.81 -2.32
C VAL A 175 -6.91 29.97 -1.69
N VAL A 176 -6.49 28.98 -0.93
CA VAL A 176 -5.19 28.96 -0.29
C VAL A 176 -4.44 27.69 -0.65
N ILE A 177 -3.26 27.83 -1.23
CA ILE A 177 -2.42 26.68 -1.58
C ILE A 177 -0.97 26.89 -1.11
N CYS A 178 -0.28 25.78 -0.86
CA CYS A 178 1.14 25.76 -0.49
C CYS A 178 2.05 25.50 -1.71
N THR A 179 1.44 25.30 -2.88
CA THR A 179 2.11 25.18 -4.18
C THR A 179 1.91 26.44 -5.02
N THR A 180 2.75 26.60 -6.04
CA THR A 180 2.72 27.78 -6.92
C THR A 180 1.43 27.85 -7.75
N PRO A 181 0.76 29.01 -7.89
CA PRO A 181 -0.52 29.08 -8.58
C PRO A 181 -0.50 28.65 -10.05
N TRP A 182 0.61 28.86 -10.77
CA TRP A 182 0.76 28.45 -12.17
C TRP A 182 0.93 26.93 -12.38
N THR A 183 1.22 26.17 -11.30
CA THR A 183 1.17 24.70 -11.36
C THR A 183 -0.23 24.16 -11.07
N TRP A 184 -1.12 25.01 -10.52
CA TRP A 184 -2.51 24.66 -10.23
C TRP A 184 -3.46 25.09 -11.34
N ASP A 185 -3.30 26.31 -11.86
CA ASP A 185 -4.03 26.82 -13.03
C ASP A 185 -3.01 27.33 -14.08
N PRO A 186 -2.91 26.70 -15.27
CA PRO A 186 -1.97 27.11 -16.30
C PRO A 186 -2.27 28.49 -16.89
N ALA A 187 -3.46 29.05 -16.65
CA ALA A 187 -3.80 30.43 -17.02
C ALA A 187 -3.12 31.48 -16.12
N CYS A 188 -2.46 31.06 -15.03
CA CYS A 188 -1.71 31.94 -14.14
C CYS A 188 -0.26 32.13 -14.62
N GLY A 189 0.21 33.38 -14.65
CA GLY A 189 1.60 33.74 -14.89
C GLY A 189 2.48 33.65 -13.63
N THR A 190 3.79 33.80 -13.82
CA THR A 190 4.83 33.69 -12.78
C THR A 190 5.23 35.02 -12.14
N THR A 191 4.64 36.14 -12.56
CA THR A 191 4.92 37.44 -11.97
C THR A 191 4.52 37.42 -10.49
N VAL A 192 5.47 37.67 -9.57
CA VAL A 192 5.20 37.56 -8.13
C VAL A 192 4.67 38.88 -7.56
N ARG A 193 3.57 38.80 -6.80
CA ARG A 193 3.13 39.85 -5.86
C ARG A 193 3.27 39.30 -4.45
N THR A 194 3.83 40.05 -3.51
CA THR A 194 4.04 39.58 -2.13
C THR A 194 3.32 40.48 -1.12
N ASP A 195 2.55 39.90 -0.20
CA ASP A 195 2.00 40.61 0.97
C ASP A 195 2.17 39.77 2.25
N ASN A 196 3.33 39.96 2.91
CA ASN A 196 3.68 39.25 4.15
C ASN A 196 2.84 39.70 5.36
N ARG A 197 2.02 40.74 5.27
CA ARG A 197 1.09 41.10 6.35
C ARG A 197 -0.04 40.07 6.48
N THR A 198 -0.26 39.25 5.45
CA THR A 198 -1.28 38.21 5.40
C THR A 198 -0.81 36.84 5.91
N VAL A 199 0.41 36.77 6.48
CA VAL A 199 1.05 35.51 6.92
C VAL A 199 0.24 34.71 7.95
N THR A 200 -0.57 35.40 8.75
CA THR A 200 -1.44 34.78 9.76
C THR A 200 -2.88 34.57 9.28
N HIS A 201 -3.24 34.95 8.05
CA HIS A 201 -4.63 34.81 7.59
C HIS A 201 -4.99 33.33 7.46
N ASN A 202 -6.02 32.87 8.17
CA ASN A 202 -6.49 31.49 8.07
C ASN A 202 -8.01 31.38 8.25
N ALA A 203 -8.58 30.19 8.06
CA ALA A 203 -9.94 29.82 8.47
C ALA A 203 -9.95 28.46 9.16
N PRO A 204 -10.95 28.16 10.02
CA PRO A 204 -11.08 26.86 10.68
C PRO A 204 -11.17 25.66 9.73
N CYS A 205 -11.63 25.87 8.49
CA CYS A 205 -11.70 24.83 7.45
C CYS A 205 -10.36 24.55 6.76
N LEU A 206 -9.34 25.36 6.99
CA LEU A 206 -7.99 25.13 6.46
C LEU A 206 -7.13 24.45 7.52
N PRO A 207 -6.07 23.73 7.11
CA PRO A 207 -5.07 23.20 8.03
C PRO A 207 -4.56 24.28 9.00
N GLY A 208 -4.41 23.90 10.26
CA GLY A 208 -3.87 24.76 11.31
C GLY A 208 -2.35 24.95 11.19
N THR A 209 -1.74 25.55 12.21
CA THR A 209 -0.27 25.79 12.23
C THR A 209 0.58 24.53 12.38
N ASN A 210 -0.05 23.38 12.67
CA ASN A 210 0.61 22.09 12.86
C ASN A 210 0.14 21.08 11.79
N ALA A 211 0.05 21.53 10.54
CA ALA A 211 -0.40 20.70 9.43
C ALA A 211 0.58 19.57 9.13
N THR A 212 0.06 18.35 8.99
CA THR A 212 0.84 17.21 8.50
C THR A 212 1.06 17.32 6.99
N ALA A 213 1.99 16.53 6.45
CA ALA A 213 2.17 16.47 4.99
C ALA A 213 0.88 16.02 4.26
N ILE A 214 0.04 15.21 4.92
CA ILE A 214 -1.26 14.78 4.42
C ILE A 214 -2.25 15.95 4.44
N ASP A 215 -2.30 16.75 5.50
CA ASP A 215 -3.17 17.93 5.56
C ASP A 215 -2.84 18.94 4.45
N LEU A 216 -1.54 19.20 4.23
CA LEU A 216 -1.08 20.08 3.17
C LEU A 216 -1.45 19.54 1.79
N ARG A 217 -1.22 18.25 1.54
CA ARG A 217 -1.58 17.63 0.27
C ARG A 217 -3.09 17.67 0.03
N TYR A 218 -3.90 17.37 1.04
CA TYR A 218 -5.36 17.43 0.93
C TYR A 218 -5.86 18.86 0.67
N GLN A 219 -5.22 19.86 1.28
CA GLN A 219 -5.51 21.27 1.01
C GLN A 219 -5.23 21.67 -0.44
N ASP A 220 -4.07 21.25 -0.96
CA ASP A 220 -3.67 21.54 -2.35
C ASP A 220 -4.58 20.85 -3.37
N LEU A 221 -5.19 19.72 -3.03
CA LEU A 221 -6.18 19.03 -3.86
C LEU A 221 -7.56 19.69 -3.84
N GLY A 222 -7.83 20.61 -2.91
CA GLY A 222 -9.12 21.29 -2.79
C GLY A 222 -10.00 20.82 -1.63
N LEU A 223 -9.46 20.07 -0.66
CA LEU A 223 -10.18 19.53 0.50
C LEU A 223 -11.39 18.67 0.08
N VAL A 224 -12.55 18.85 0.71
CA VAL A 224 -13.78 18.06 0.43
C VAL A 224 -14.31 18.26 -0.99
N GLY A 225 -13.90 19.33 -1.68
CA GLY A 225 -14.21 19.52 -3.11
C GLY A 225 -13.25 18.80 -4.07
N SER A 226 -12.26 18.07 -3.53
CA SER A 226 -11.38 17.20 -4.33
C SER A 226 -12.07 15.87 -4.64
N GLU A 227 -11.50 15.11 -5.57
CA GLU A 227 -11.98 13.75 -5.90
C GLU A 227 -11.98 12.80 -4.70
N LEU A 228 -11.17 13.08 -3.66
CA LEU A 228 -11.12 12.27 -2.44
C LEU A 228 -12.39 12.36 -1.59
N GLY A 229 -13.12 13.47 -1.66
CA GLY A 229 -14.24 13.75 -0.76
C GLY A 229 -13.79 14.03 0.68
N ALA A 230 -14.69 13.84 1.64
CA ALA A 230 -14.41 14.10 3.06
C ALA A 230 -13.49 13.03 3.69
N PRO A 231 -12.71 13.37 4.74
CA PRO A 231 -11.95 12.38 5.49
C PRO A 231 -12.91 11.46 6.26
N THR A 232 -12.70 10.15 6.18
CA THR A 232 -13.53 9.14 6.87
C THR A 232 -12.95 8.70 8.21
N ALA A 233 -11.69 9.04 8.48
CA ALA A 233 -11.01 8.79 9.75
C ALA A 233 -9.95 9.86 10.02
N ALA A 234 -9.51 9.95 11.28
CA ALA A 234 -8.32 10.71 11.63
C ALA A 234 -7.07 10.12 10.96
N GLU A 235 -6.01 10.93 10.84
CA GLU A 235 -4.71 10.43 10.40
C GLU A 235 -4.19 9.34 11.34
N ALA A 236 -3.80 8.21 10.76
CA ALA A 236 -3.23 7.10 11.48
C ALA A 236 -1.71 7.06 11.27
N THR A 237 -0.98 6.71 12.32
CA THR A 237 0.44 6.35 12.19
C THR A 237 0.57 5.03 11.43
N GLY A 238 1.59 4.93 10.58
CA GLY A 238 1.92 3.73 9.83
C GLY A 238 3.32 3.21 10.15
N PRO A 239 3.71 2.07 9.57
CA PRO A 239 5.04 1.49 9.79
C PRO A 239 6.16 2.44 9.37
N ARG A 240 7.35 2.26 9.98
CA ARG A 240 8.58 3.01 9.68
C ARG A 240 8.39 4.54 9.70
N GLY A 241 7.59 5.02 10.66
CA GLY A 241 7.40 6.44 10.94
C GLY A 241 6.55 7.20 9.92
N GLY A 242 5.87 6.52 8.99
CA GLY A 242 4.95 7.17 8.07
C GLY A 242 3.55 7.39 8.66
N ALA A 243 2.67 7.94 7.86
CA ALA A 243 1.30 8.26 8.20
C ALA A 243 0.37 8.02 7.02
N TRP A 244 -0.93 7.89 7.27
CA TRP A 244 -1.93 7.78 6.23
C TRP A 244 -3.31 8.17 6.73
N ARG A 245 -4.19 8.56 5.80
CA ARG A 245 -5.56 8.93 6.10
C ARG A 245 -6.50 8.44 5.00
N ARG A 246 -7.63 7.87 5.41
CA ARG A 246 -8.71 7.44 4.51
C ARG A 246 -9.68 8.59 4.26
N PHE A 247 -10.17 8.65 3.04
CA PHE A 247 -11.20 9.55 2.54
C PHE A 247 -12.33 8.75 1.93
N GLU A 248 -13.44 9.39 1.58
CA GLU A 248 -14.61 8.73 0.99
C GLU A 248 -14.24 7.94 -0.28
N ASN A 249 -13.40 8.52 -1.14
CA ASN A 249 -13.06 7.96 -2.45
C ASN A 249 -11.57 7.69 -2.64
N GLY A 250 -10.79 7.67 -1.55
CA GLY A 250 -9.36 7.42 -1.65
C GLY A 250 -8.59 7.45 -0.34
N VAL A 251 -7.28 7.54 -0.48
CA VAL A 251 -6.33 7.50 0.63
C VAL A 251 -5.14 8.38 0.30
N ILE A 252 -4.69 9.14 1.28
CA ILE A 252 -3.40 9.84 1.21
C ILE A 252 -2.45 9.14 2.19
N THR A 253 -1.25 8.83 1.73
CA THR A 253 -0.18 8.27 2.55
C THR A 253 1.02 9.21 2.55
N TRP A 254 1.84 9.17 3.59
CA TRP A 254 3.10 9.88 3.66
C TRP A 254 4.16 9.02 4.35
N ARG A 255 5.38 9.03 3.80
CA ARG A 255 6.57 8.54 4.49
C ARG A 255 7.79 9.28 3.96
N GLU A 256 8.70 9.66 4.85
CA GLU A 256 9.90 10.46 4.50
C GLU A 256 10.65 9.95 3.26
N ALA A 257 10.83 8.64 3.12
CA ALA A 257 11.61 8.06 2.03
C ALA A 257 10.90 8.07 0.64
N VAL A 258 9.57 8.17 0.59
CA VAL A 258 8.79 8.08 -0.66
C VAL A 258 7.92 9.31 -0.92
N GLY A 259 7.70 10.16 0.08
CA GLY A 259 6.88 11.37 -0.02
C GLY A 259 5.40 11.13 0.29
N THR A 260 4.56 12.08 -0.13
CA THR A 260 3.10 12.01 0.01
C THR A 260 2.49 11.49 -1.28
N HIS A 261 1.65 10.46 -1.18
CA HIS A 261 0.98 9.85 -2.32
C HIS A 261 -0.53 9.78 -2.17
N VAL A 262 -1.25 9.97 -3.27
CA VAL A 262 -2.70 9.95 -3.34
C VAL A 262 -3.16 8.79 -4.22
N LEU A 263 -3.99 7.93 -3.67
CA LEU A 263 -4.66 6.87 -4.42
C LEU A 263 -6.17 7.14 -4.36
N THR A 264 -6.84 6.95 -5.50
CA THR A 264 -8.30 7.08 -5.60
C THR A 264 -8.90 5.82 -6.24
N GLY A 265 -10.24 5.74 -6.22
CA GLY A 265 -10.98 4.72 -6.96
C GLY A 265 -10.67 3.28 -6.52
N ALA A 266 -10.65 2.35 -7.49
CA ALA A 266 -10.50 0.92 -7.23
C ALA A 266 -9.13 0.55 -6.63
N ILE A 267 -8.06 1.23 -7.05
CA ILE A 267 -6.72 1.02 -6.47
C ILE A 267 -6.69 1.38 -4.99
N ALA A 268 -7.29 2.50 -4.60
CA ALA A 268 -7.34 2.91 -3.20
C ALA A 268 -8.13 1.92 -2.34
N ARG A 269 -9.25 1.42 -2.86
CA ARG A 269 -10.08 0.43 -2.16
C ARG A 269 -9.31 -0.86 -1.89
N GLU A 270 -8.69 -1.42 -2.94
CA GLU A 270 -7.87 -2.63 -2.83
C GLU A 270 -6.71 -2.43 -1.84
N TYR A 271 -6.02 -1.30 -1.93
CA TYR A 271 -4.93 -0.99 -1.02
C TYR A 271 -5.39 -0.92 0.45
N VAL A 272 -6.56 -0.34 0.71
CA VAL A 272 -7.16 -0.27 2.05
C VAL A 272 -7.57 -1.65 2.56
N GLU A 273 -8.15 -2.50 1.71
CA GLU A 273 -8.55 -3.88 2.03
C GLU A 273 -7.32 -4.75 2.36
N LEU A 274 -6.20 -4.50 1.68
CA LEU A 274 -4.91 -5.12 1.96
C LEU A 274 -4.17 -4.52 3.17
N ASN A 275 -4.85 -3.83 4.08
CA ASN A 275 -4.31 -3.20 5.30
C ASN A 275 -3.36 -2.01 5.07
N GLY A 276 -3.40 -1.38 3.89
CA GLY A 276 -2.69 -0.14 3.60
C GLY A 276 -1.17 -0.25 3.83
N PRO A 277 -0.53 0.77 4.43
CA PRO A 277 0.92 0.77 4.65
C PRO A 277 1.43 -0.35 5.56
N GLY A 278 0.57 -0.91 6.41
CA GLY A 278 0.84 -2.07 7.26
C GLY A 278 0.78 -3.41 6.53
N GLY A 279 0.22 -3.42 5.32
CA GLY A 279 -0.04 -4.60 4.52
C GLY A 279 1.14 -5.09 3.69
N ALA A 280 0.86 -6.07 2.83
CA ALA A 280 1.85 -6.70 1.96
C ALA A 280 2.54 -5.71 1.01
N LEU A 281 1.80 -4.72 0.49
CA LEU A 281 2.29 -3.74 -0.48
C LEU A 281 3.26 -2.70 0.09
N GLY A 282 3.09 -2.29 1.37
CA GLY A 282 3.84 -1.16 1.94
C GLY A 282 3.29 0.19 1.49
N TYR A 283 4.12 1.24 1.45
CA TYR A 283 3.71 2.56 0.95
C TYR A 283 3.72 2.57 -0.59
N PRO A 284 2.82 3.34 -1.22
CA PRO A 284 2.95 3.68 -2.64
C PRO A 284 4.26 4.41 -2.92
N THR A 285 4.79 4.21 -4.13
CA THR A 285 5.98 4.90 -4.67
C THR A 285 5.65 5.73 -5.91
N SER A 286 4.40 5.65 -6.39
CA SER A 286 3.85 6.49 -7.46
C SER A 286 2.41 6.88 -7.14
N GLU A 287 1.93 7.95 -7.77
CA GLU A 287 0.48 8.08 -8.01
C GLU A 287 0.04 7.00 -9.00
N HIS A 288 -1.26 6.72 -9.06
CA HIS A 288 -1.78 5.84 -10.10
C HIS A 288 -1.76 6.57 -11.46
N GLY A 289 -1.43 5.84 -12.53
CA GLY A 289 -1.42 6.33 -13.90
C GLY A 289 -1.88 5.26 -14.88
N SER A 290 -2.05 5.62 -16.15
CA SER A 290 -2.47 4.66 -17.17
C SER A 290 -1.43 3.56 -17.38
N VAL A 291 -1.88 2.33 -17.60
CA VAL A 291 -1.00 1.25 -18.05
C VAL A 291 -0.48 1.59 -19.45
N VAL A 292 0.85 1.54 -19.64
CA VAL A 292 1.45 1.86 -20.94
C VAL A 292 1.08 0.77 -21.95
N GLY A 293 0.49 1.17 -23.08
CA GLY A 293 0.15 0.25 -24.17
C GLY A 293 -1.05 -0.66 -23.91
N GLY A 294 -1.83 -0.41 -22.84
CA GLY A 294 -3.00 -1.22 -22.51
C GLY A 294 -4.06 -0.48 -21.70
N PRO A 295 -5.23 -1.09 -21.49
CA PRO A 295 -6.31 -0.49 -20.71
C PRO A 295 -6.02 -0.53 -19.20
N GLY A 296 -6.67 0.36 -18.46
CA GLY A 296 -6.62 0.39 -17.00
C GLY A 296 -5.56 1.32 -16.42
N VAL A 297 -5.47 1.29 -15.09
CA VAL A 297 -4.57 2.12 -14.29
C VAL A 297 -3.71 1.26 -13.39
N ILE A 298 -2.49 1.72 -13.11
CA ILE A 298 -1.50 1.04 -12.28
C ILE A 298 -0.91 2.01 -11.28
N ALA A 299 -0.68 1.53 -10.05
CA ALA A 299 0.15 2.20 -9.05
C ALA A 299 1.27 1.26 -8.58
N THR A 300 2.45 1.82 -8.34
CA THR A 300 3.59 1.08 -7.78
C THR A 300 3.70 1.31 -6.28
N PHE A 301 4.15 0.29 -5.58
CA PHE A 301 4.34 0.25 -4.13
C PHE A 301 5.73 -0.29 -3.81
N GLU A 302 6.18 -0.09 -2.58
CA GLU A 302 7.51 -0.56 -2.14
C GLU A 302 7.73 -2.07 -2.34
N ARG A 303 6.66 -2.88 -2.33
CA ARG A 303 6.75 -4.35 -2.45
C ARG A 303 5.77 -4.94 -3.46
N GLY A 304 5.32 -4.15 -4.44
CA GLY A 304 4.42 -4.65 -5.45
C GLY A 304 3.73 -3.58 -6.26
N ILE A 305 2.66 -3.99 -6.93
CA ILE A 305 1.83 -3.14 -7.76
C ILE A 305 0.35 -3.42 -7.49
N VAL A 306 -0.50 -2.46 -7.80
CA VAL A 306 -1.94 -2.67 -7.94
C VAL A 306 -2.36 -2.21 -9.32
N ILE A 307 -3.02 -3.08 -10.08
CA ILE A 307 -3.59 -2.75 -11.39
C ILE A 307 -5.10 -2.80 -11.27
N ALA A 308 -5.77 -1.77 -11.77
CA ALA A 308 -7.22 -1.75 -11.90
C ALA A 308 -7.66 -1.63 -13.35
N ARG A 309 -8.54 -2.55 -13.77
CA ARG A 309 -9.10 -2.62 -15.13
C ARG A 309 -10.54 -3.13 -15.03
N ASP A 310 -11.44 -2.53 -15.79
CA ASP A 310 -12.86 -2.93 -15.87
C ASP A 310 -13.55 -3.02 -14.49
N GLY A 311 -13.15 -2.14 -13.55
CA GLY A 311 -13.68 -2.10 -12.19
C GLY A 311 -13.08 -3.10 -11.20
N VAL A 312 -12.23 -4.02 -11.66
CA VAL A 312 -11.50 -4.99 -10.83
C VAL A 312 -10.10 -4.45 -10.55
N ALA A 313 -9.72 -4.39 -9.28
CA ALA A 313 -8.36 -4.11 -8.84
C ALA A 313 -7.70 -5.40 -8.33
N ALA A 314 -6.46 -5.62 -8.72
CA ALA A 314 -5.68 -6.78 -8.28
C ALA A 314 -4.25 -6.35 -7.92
N ALA A 315 -3.82 -6.79 -6.74
CA ALA A 315 -2.48 -6.53 -6.22
C ALA A 315 -1.55 -7.70 -6.50
N VAL A 316 -0.38 -7.41 -7.08
CA VAL A 316 0.72 -8.38 -7.22
C VAL A 316 1.84 -7.91 -6.31
N PHE A 317 2.25 -8.74 -5.35
CA PHE A 317 3.23 -8.33 -4.34
C PHE A 317 4.24 -9.43 -3.97
N GLY A 318 5.32 -9.00 -3.32
CA GLY A 318 6.45 -9.86 -2.96
C GLY A 318 7.15 -10.43 -4.20
N PRO A 319 7.75 -11.64 -4.11
CA PRO A 319 8.49 -12.24 -5.22
C PRO A 319 7.67 -12.43 -6.51
N ALA A 320 6.33 -12.48 -6.40
CA ALA A 320 5.46 -12.56 -7.57
C ALA A 320 5.50 -11.27 -8.41
N ALA A 321 5.64 -10.10 -7.76
CA ALA A 321 5.71 -8.82 -8.45
C ALA A 321 7.01 -8.68 -9.24
N ASP A 322 8.12 -9.14 -8.66
CA ASP A 322 9.44 -9.12 -9.31
C ASP A 322 9.42 -9.99 -10.58
N LEU A 323 8.98 -11.25 -10.47
CA LEU A 323 8.86 -12.12 -11.64
C LEU A 323 7.83 -11.61 -12.66
N PHE A 324 6.72 -11.02 -12.21
CA PHE A 324 5.74 -10.43 -13.13
C PHE A 324 6.34 -9.28 -13.94
N ALA A 325 7.15 -8.42 -13.32
CA ALA A 325 7.86 -7.35 -14.00
C ALA A 325 8.90 -7.90 -15.00
N GLU A 326 9.66 -8.94 -14.63
CA GLU A 326 10.62 -9.62 -15.51
C GLU A 326 9.95 -10.23 -16.75
N LEU A 327 8.72 -10.75 -16.59
CA LEU A 327 7.93 -11.33 -17.67
C LEU A 327 7.20 -10.29 -18.54
N GLY A 328 7.47 -8.99 -18.35
CA GLY A 328 6.92 -7.89 -19.16
C GLY A 328 5.63 -7.28 -18.61
N GLY A 329 5.24 -7.62 -17.38
CA GLY A 329 4.06 -7.07 -16.73
C GLY A 329 2.76 -7.34 -17.51
N PRO A 330 1.79 -6.40 -17.52
CA PRO A 330 0.49 -6.60 -18.18
C PRO A 330 0.56 -6.79 -19.70
N ALA A 331 1.63 -6.31 -20.34
CA ALA A 331 1.89 -6.52 -21.76
C ALA A 331 2.62 -7.85 -22.06
N GLY A 332 3.04 -8.55 -20.99
CA GLY A 332 3.78 -9.81 -21.05
C GLY A 332 2.90 -11.03 -21.28
N VAL A 333 3.55 -12.20 -21.26
CA VAL A 333 2.90 -13.49 -21.56
C VAL A 333 1.77 -13.87 -20.61
N LEU A 334 1.79 -13.35 -19.37
CA LEU A 334 0.77 -13.64 -18.35
C LEU A 334 -0.49 -12.80 -18.53
N GLY A 335 -0.41 -11.61 -19.13
CA GLY A 335 -1.51 -10.66 -19.20
C GLY A 335 -1.81 -9.97 -17.86
N TYR A 336 -3.05 -9.54 -17.67
CA TYR A 336 -3.47 -8.83 -16.45
C TYR A 336 -3.71 -9.80 -15.29
N PRO A 337 -3.41 -9.40 -14.04
CA PRO A 337 -3.82 -10.16 -12.87
C PRO A 337 -5.35 -10.19 -12.75
N THR A 338 -5.91 -11.35 -12.43
CA THR A 338 -7.35 -11.57 -12.28
C THR A 338 -7.79 -11.54 -10.81
N ALA A 339 -6.86 -11.70 -9.88
CA ALA A 339 -7.07 -11.57 -8.45
C ALA A 339 -5.76 -11.17 -7.76
N SER A 340 -5.88 -10.55 -6.59
CA SER A 340 -4.73 -10.23 -5.75
C SER A 340 -3.99 -11.49 -5.31
N THR A 341 -2.68 -11.38 -5.08
CA THR A 341 -1.85 -12.48 -4.56
C THR A 341 -2.47 -13.03 -3.27
N GLN A 342 -2.77 -14.33 -3.26
CA GLN A 342 -3.42 -15.02 -2.16
C GLN A 342 -2.48 -16.03 -1.51
N PRO A 343 -2.57 -16.26 -0.19
CA PRO A 343 -1.90 -17.39 0.42
C PRO A 343 -2.48 -18.70 -0.13
N VAL A 344 -1.60 -19.68 -0.32
CA VAL A 344 -2.03 -21.07 -0.56
C VAL A 344 -2.53 -21.66 0.76
N GLY A 345 -3.47 -22.62 0.70
CA GLY A 345 -4.12 -23.20 1.89
C GLY A 345 -3.19 -23.87 2.91
N ASP A 346 -1.98 -24.26 2.51
CA ASP A 346 -0.95 -24.81 3.40
C ASP A 346 -0.13 -23.73 4.14
N GLY A 347 -0.32 -22.45 3.80
CA GLY A 347 0.37 -21.31 4.40
C GLY A 347 1.85 -21.19 4.05
N ARG A 348 2.40 -21.99 3.13
CA ARG A 348 3.84 -22.01 2.81
C ARG A 348 4.25 -21.07 1.69
N GLY A 349 3.28 -20.48 1.02
CA GLY A 349 3.50 -19.71 -0.20
C GLY A 349 2.25 -18.98 -0.67
N GLY A 350 2.35 -18.35 -1.82
CA GLY A 350 1.27 -17.60 -2.45
C GLY A 350 1.02 -18.00 -3.89
N VAL A 351 -0.15 -17.62 -4.39
CA VAL A 351 -0.51 -17.72 -5.81
C VAL A 351 -1.10 -16.40 -6.27
N THR A 352 -0.63 -15.94 -7.43
CA THR A 352 -1.25 -14.82 -8.16
C THR A 352 -1.75 -15.36 -9.48
N ARG A 353 -3.02 -15.10 -9.81
CA ARG A 353 -3.64 -15.56 -11.05
C ARG A 353 -3.70 -14.43 -12.06
N PHE A 354 -3.46 -14.79 -13.31
CA PHE A 354 -3.45 -13.89 -14.45
C PHE A 354 -4.36 -14.46 -15.56
N GLU A 355 -4.63 -13.65 -16.58
CA GLU A 355 -5.46 -14.06 -17.73
C GLU A 355 -4.94 -15.33 -18.41
N ASN A 356 -3.62 -15.45 -18.56
CA ASN A 356 -2.99 -16.54 -19.32
C ASN A 356 -2.09 -17.45 -18.46
N GLY A 357 -2.13 -17.32 -17.13
CA GLY A 357 -1.25 -18.10 -16.27
C GLY A 357 -1.38 -17.82 -14.78
N ALA A 358 -0.45 -18.35 -14.01
CA ALA A 358 -0.33 -18.10 -12.58
C ALA A 358 1.14 -18.02 -12.17
N ILE A 359 1.45 -17.16 -11.20
CA ILE A 359 2.72 -17.15 -10.50
C ILE A 359 2.51 -17.77 -9.11
N TYR A 360 3.28 -18.80 -8.81
CA TYR A 360 3.35 -19.41 -7.49
C TYR A 360 4.63 -18.96 -6.79
N THR A 361 4.53 -18.64 -5.51
CA THR A 361 5.66 -18.24 -4.67
C THR A 361 5.78 -19.17 -3.47
N SER A 362 7.02 -19.44 -3.05
CA SER A 362 7.34 -20.20 -1.84
C SER A 362 8.70 -19.77 -1.29
N GLY A 363 9.19 -20.45 -0.25
CA GLY A 363 10.57 -20.27 0.22
C GLY A 363 11.64 -20.58 -0.85
N ALA A 364 11.29 -21.28 -1.93
CA ALA A 364 12.18 -21.56 -3.05
C ALA A 364 12.24 -20.45 -4.12
N GLY A 365 11.36 -19.44 -4.05
CA GLY A 365 11.27 -18.35 -5.01
C GLY A 365 9.90 -18.26 -5.69
N ALA A 366 9.86 -17.58 -6.84
CA ALA A 366 8.67 -17.42 -7.67
C ALA A 366 8.82 -18.22 -8.98
N ALA A 367 7.75 -18.83 -9.46
CA ALA A 367 7.72 -19.51 -10.75
C ALA A 367 6.37 -19.31 -11.45
N ALA A 368 6.42 -19.04 -12.76
CA ALA A 368 5.26 -18.85 -13.60
C ALA A 368 4.88 -20.17 -14.30
N LEU A 369 3.59 -20.48 -14.30
CA LEU A 369 2.99 -21.60 -15.01
C LEU A 369 1.88 -21.07 -15.92
N PHE A 370 1.83 -21.56 -17.15
CA PHE A 370 0.84 -21.15 -18.15
C PHE A 370 0.47 -22.32 -19.08
N GLY A 371 -0.67 -22.18 -19.76
CA GLY A 371 -1.19 -23.19 -20.69
C GLY A 371 -1.32 -24.58 -20.08
N ALA A 372 -1.01 -25.61 -20.88
CA ALA A 372 -1.17 -27.02 -20.50
C ALA A 372 -0.41 -27.42 -19.22
N LEU A 373 0.72 -26.77 -18.91
CA LEU A 373 1.47 -27.01 -17.67
C LEU A 373 0.68 -26.56 -16.45
N LEU A 374 0.07 -25.37 -16.50
CA LEU A 374 -0.77 -24.87 -15.43
C LEU A 374 -2.01 -25.74 -15.25
N GLU A 375 -2.72 -26.03 -16.35
CA GLU A 375 -3.92 -26.88 -16.32
C GLU A 375 -3.63 -28.24 -15.70
N ARG A 376 -2.53 -28.88 -16.10
CA ARG A 376 -2.11 -30.16 -15.54
C ARG A 376 -1.78 -30.04 -14.06
N TYR A 377 -1.04 -29.02 -13.66
CA TYR A 377 -0.65 -28.82 -12.27
C TYR A 377 -1.87 -28.58 -11.36
N GLU A 378 -2.83 -27.78 -11.80
CA GLU A 378 -4.06 -27.52 -11.06
C GLU A 378 -4.97 -28.74 -11.00
N HIS A 379 -5.08 -29.52 -12.08
CA HIS A 379 -5.78 -30.80 -12.06
C HIS A 379 -5.16 -31.80 -11.06
N LEU A 380 -3.86 -31.71 -10.81
CA LEU A 380 -3.18 -32.53 -9.79
C LEU A 380 -3.38 -32.01 -8.36
N GLY A 381 -4.07 -30.88 -8.16
CA GLY A 381 -4.32 -30.28 -6.84
C GLY A 381 -3.38 -29.12 -6.47
N GLY A 382 -2.53 -28.65 -7.39
CA GLY A 382 -1.63 -27.52 -7.14
C GLY A 382 -0.64 -27.77 -5.99
N PRO A 383 -0.10 -26.72 -5.33
CA PRO A 383 0.99 -26.88 -4.37
C PRO A 383 0.59 -27.60 -3.08
N ALA A 384 -0.64 -27.39 -2.60
CA ALA A 384 -1.10 -27.93 -1.32
C ALA A 384 -1.49 -29.41 -1.40
N ASP A 385 -2.18 -29.81 -2.48
CA ASP A 385 -2.79 -31.13 -2.56
C ASP A 385 -2.07 -32.09 -3.54
N SER A 386 -1.20 -31.57 -4.41
CA SER A 386 -0.42 -32.44 -5.31
C SER A 386 0.82 -33.01 -4.62
N ALA A 387 1.24 -34.21 -5.06
CA ALA A 387 2.51 -34.81 -4.64
C ALA A 387 3.76 -34.10 -5.23
N LEU A 388 3.59 -33.02 -6.00
CA LEU A 388 4.69 -32.28 -6.59
C LEU A 388 5.22 -31.16 -5.66
N GLY A 389 4.35 -30.59 -4.83
CA GLY A 389 4.66 -29.38 -4.05
C GLY A 389 4.74 -28.12 -4.93
N TYR A 390 5.51 -27.13 -4.50
CA TYR A 390 5.66 -25.87 -5.23
C TYR A 390 6.56 -25.99 -6.46
N PRO A 391 6.30 -25.21 -7.53
CA PRO A 391 7.26 -25.06 -8.61
C PRO A 391 8.51 -24.34 -8.11
N VAL A 392 9.66 -24.71 -8.67
CA VAL A 392 10.96 -24.12 -8.38
C VAL A 392 11.52 -23.52 -9.67
N GLY A 393 12.16 -22.35 -9.59
CA GLY A 393 12.40 -21.40 -10.71
C GLY A 393 13.15 -21.87 -11.96
N ASP A 394 13.51 -23.15 -12.09
CA ASP A 394 14.12 -23.73 -13.30
C ASP A 394 13.04 -24.26 -14.26
N THR A 395 12.23 -23.35 -14.81
CA THR A 395 11.24 -23.68 -15.84
C THR A 395 11.80 -23.41 -17.21
N THR A 396 12.00 -24.46 -18.03
CA THR A 396 12.14 -24.29 -19.48
C THR A 396 10.78 -24.48 -20.14
N GLY A 397 10.62 -24.01 -21.37
CA GLY A 397 9.34 -24.11 -22.08
C GLY A 397 8.79 -25.54 -22.26
N MET A 398 9.60 -26.58 -22.01
CA MET A 398 9.20 -27.99 -22.16
C MET A 398 9.16 -28.77 -20.84
N GLN A 399 9.74 -28.25 -19.75
CA GLN A 399 9.71 -28.92 -18.45
C GLN A 399 9.76 -27.94 -17.29
N VAL A 400 8.99 -28.25 -16.24
CA VAL A 400 8.91 -27.44 -15.01
C VAL A 400 9.23 -28.32 -13.82
N ARG A 401 10.25 -27.91 -13.06
CA ARG A 401 10.67 -28.58 -11.84
C ARG A 401 9.81 -28.13 -10.67
N PHE A 402 9.52 -29.07 -9.77
CA PHE A 402 8.82 -28.86 -8.51
C PHE A 402 9.67 -29.38 -7.35
N GLU A 403 9.28 -29.06 -6.11
CA GLU A 403 9.96 -29.54 -4.90
C GLU A 403 10.16 -31.07 -4.89
N HIS A 404 9.17 -31.82 -5.40
CA HIS A 404 9.14 -33.29 -5.33
C HIS A 404 8.93 -33.99 -6.67
N GLY A 405 9.01 -33.26 -7.79
CA GLY A 405 8.85 -33.85 -9.11
C GLY A 405 9.08 -32.90 -10.28
N LEU A 406 8.54 -33.30 -11.42
CA LEU A 406 8.72 -32.66 -12.72
C LEU A 406 7.45 -32.84 -13.56
N LEU A 407 7.02 -31.77 -14.20
CA LEU A 407 6.09 -31.83 -15.33
C LEU A 407 6.86 -31.66 -16.63
N VAL A 408 6.58 -32.49 -17.62
CA VAL A 408 7.25 -32.50 -18.92
C VAL A 408 6.21 -32.47 -20.03
N ILE A 409 6.33 -31.52 -20.96
CA ILE A 409 5.52 -31.48 -22.18
C ILE A 409 6.09 -32.47 -23.20
N VAL A 410 5.24 -33.36 -23.70
CA VAL A 410 5.56 -34.37 -24.72
C VAL A 410 4.46 -34.33 -25.78
N GLY A 411 4.71 -33.62 -26.89
CA GLY A 411 3.66 -33.27 -27.85
C GLY A 411 2.58 -32.44 -27.16
N ASP A 412 1.32 -32.87 -27.27
CA ASP A 412 0.17 -32.15 -26.69
C ASP A 412 -0.18 -32.65 -25.27
N GLN A 413 0.72 -33.39 -24.62
CA GLN A 413 0.47 -34.03 -23.34
C GLN A 413 1.49 -33.58 -22.29
N VAL A 414 1.03 -33.41 -21.04
CA VAL A 414 1.90 -33.10 -19.91
C VAL A 414 2.05 -34.33 -19.03
N ARG A 415 3.27 -34.86 -18.94
CA ARG A 415 3.62 -36.06 -18.18
C ARG A 415 4.20 -35.71 -16.82
N VAL A 416 3.89 -36.54 -15.83
CA VAL A 416 4.32 -36.36 -14.44
C VAL A 416 5.40 -37.37 -14.06
N LEU A 417 6.54 -36.88 -13.56
CA LEU A 417 7.56 -37.69 -12.89
C LEU A 417 7.76 -37.19 -11.46
N ARG A 418 7.99 -38.09 -10.50
CA ARG A 418 8.14 -37.76 -9.08
C ARG A 418 9.36 -38.43 -8.45
N GLY A 419 9.80 -37.89 -7.31
CA GLY A 419 10.77 -38.53 -6.42
C GLY A 419 12.09 -38.92 -7.08
N ALA A 420 12.56 -40.14 -6.81
CA ALA A 420 13.85 -40.62 -7.32
C ALA A 420 13.90 -40.76 -8.85
N ILE A 421 12.78 -41.06 -9.51
CA ILE A 421 12.70 -41.14 -10.97
C ILE A 421 12.93 -39.75 -11.57
N ALA A 422 12.21 -38.73 -11.09
CA ALA A 422 12.37 -37.35 -11.56
C ALA A 422 13.81 -36.84 -11.34
N ARG A 423 14.38 -37.06 -10.15
CA ARG A 423 15.76 -36.65 -9.84
C ARG A 423 16.77 -37.31 -10.76
N ARG A 424 16.63 -38.61 -11.00
CA ARG A 424 17.56 -39.33 -11.89
C ARG A 424 17.37 -38.92 -13.34
N PHE A 425 16.14 -38.74 -13.80
CA PHE A 425 15.86 -38.25 -15.15
C PHE A 425 16.55 -36.90 -15.42
N LEU A 426 16.46 -35.96 -14.49
CA LEU A 426 17.16 -34.67 -14.60
C LEU A 426 18.68 -34.82 -14.58
N ALA A 427 19.23 -35.69 -13.74
CA ALA A 427 20.67 -35.96 -13.67
C ALA A 427 21.24 -36.57 -14.97
N GLU A 428 20.39 -37.24 -15.75
CA GLU A 428 20.75 -37.87 -17.03
C GLU A 428 20.51 -36.92 -18.23
N GLY A 429 20.17 -35.64 -17.99
CA GLY A 429 19.97 -34.64 -19.03
C GLY A 429 18.50 -34.34 -19.39
N GLY A 430 17.55 -34.89 -18.63
CA GLY A 430 16.12 -34.59 -18.81
C GLY A 430 15.59 -35.03 -20.18
N ILE A 431 14.73 -34.21 -20.79
CA ILE A 431 14.09 -34.51 -22.08
C ILE A 431 15.11 -34.69 -23.22
N ASP A 432 16.23 -33.97 -23.14
CA ASP A 432 17.33 -34.03 -24.12
C ASP A 432 18.35 -35.14 -23.80
N GLY A 433 18.15 -35.85 -22.69
CA GLY A 433 18.99 -36.93 -22.23
C GLY A 433 18.78 -38.25 -23.00
N PRO A 434 19.58 -39.28 -22.72
CA PRO A 434 19.55 -40.55 -23.43
C PRO A 434 18.29 -41.39 -23.15
N TRP A 435 17.47 -40.97 -22.18
CA TRP A 435 16.20 -41.63 -21.85
C TRP A 435 15.09 -41.17 -22.80
N GLY A 436 15.21 -39.96 -23.35
CA GLY A 436 14.15 -39.28 -24.08
C GLY A 436 12.92 -38.96 -23.21
N PRO A 437 11.83 -38.47 -23.81
CA PRO A 437 10.62 -38.13 -23.09
C PRO A 437 9.91 -39.38 -22.50
N PRO A 438 9.23 -39.25 -21.35
CA PRO A 438 8.37 -40.31 -20.82
C PRO A 438 7.17 -40.57 -21.75
N THR A 439 6.79 -41.83 -21.92
CA THR A 439 5.67 -42.23 -22.80
C THR A 439 4.31 -42.08 -22.12
N GLY A 440 4.29 -42.03 -20.80
CA GLY A 440 3.09 -41.87 -19.97
C GLY A 440 3.44 -41.29 -18.60
N ASP A 441 2.41 -41.07 -17.77
CA ASP A 441 2.63 -40.66 -16.38
C ASP A 441 3.33 -41.76 -15.58
N GLN A 442 4.12 -41.37 -14.59
CA GLN A 442 4.61 -42.29 -13.58
C GLN A 442 3.44 -42.96 -12.86
N GLN A 443 3.51 -44.28 -12.73
CA GLN A 443 2.53 -45.12 -12.04
C GLN A 443 3.12 -45.65 -10.72
N ASP A 444 2.28 -45.81 -9.71
CA ASP A 444 2.64 -46.54 -8.50
C ASP A 444 2.14 -47.99 -8.65
N VAL A 445 3.07 -48.95 -8.69
CA VAL A 445 2.82 -50.38 -8.90
C VAL A 445 3.26 -51.13 -7.64
N GLY A 446 2.30 -51.40 -6.74
CA GLY A 446 2.62 -51.94 -5.42
C GLY A 446 3.46 -50.95 -4.62
N VAL A 447 4.67 -51.36 -4.21
CA VAL A 447 5.60 -50.52 -3.41
C VAL A 447 6.62 -49.77 -4.26
N VAL A 448 6.57 -49.88 -5.59
CA VAL A 448 7.51 -49.19 -6.49
C VAL A 448 6.78 -48.17 -7.36
N ALA A 449 7.45 -47.05 -7.61
CA ALA A 449 7.13 -46.17 -8.71
C ALA A 449 7.70 -46.75 -10.01
N ARG A 450 6.96 -46.61 -11.12
CA ARG A 450 7.33 -47.06 -12.46
C ARG A 450 7.11 -45.92 -13.47
N ALA A 451 8.11 -45.61 -14.28
CA ALA A 451 7.98 -44.73 -15.43
C ALA A 451 8.52 -45.42 -16.70
N VAL A 452 7.78 -45.28 -17.80
CA VAL A 452 8.13 -45.91 -19.08
C VAL A 452 8.66 -44.85 -20.04
N PHE A 453 9.76 -45.20 -20.71
CA PHE A 453 10.42 -44.42 -21.74
C PHE A 453 10.59 -45.27 -22.99
N ALA A 454 10.97 -44.67 -24.13
CA ALA A 454 11.04 -45.37 -25.41
C ALA A 454 11.95 -46.61 -25.39
N SER A 455 13.07 -46.57 -24.65
CA SER A 455 14.09 -47.64 -24.64
C SER A 455 14.26 -48.33 -23.29
N ARG A 456 13.51 -47.93 -22.25
CA ARG A 456 13.71 -48.40 -20.88
C ARG A 456 12.47 -48.19 -20.01
N THR A 457 12.35 -49.00 -18.96
CA THR A 457 11.43 -48.74 -17.85
C THR A 457 12.22 -48.50 -16.59
N VAL A 458 11.93 -47.41 -15.90
CA VAL A 458 12.61 -47.00 -14.69
C VAL A 458 11.73 -47.31 -13.49
N PHE A 459 12.28 -47.99 -12.50
CA PHE A 459 11.62 -48.34 -11.26
C PHE A 459 12.30 -47.66 -10.08
N ALA A 460 11.54 -47.21 -9.10
CA ALA A 460 12.09 -46.65 -7.87
C ALA A 460 11.29 -47.08 -6.64
N ARG A 461 11.99 -47.41 -5.55
CA ARG A 461 11.36 -47.56 -4.23
C ARG A 461 11.37 -46.23 -3.48
N PRO A 462 10.41 -46.00 -2.57
CA PRO A 462 10.48 -44.92 -1.60
C PRO A 462 11.83 -44.94 -0.87
N GLY A 463 12.52 -43.80 -0.82
CA GLY A 463 13.82 -43.66 -0.15
C GLY A 463 15.02 -44.32 -0.85
N ALA A 464 14.83 -45.01 -1.98
CA ALA A 464 15.90 -45.68 -2.72
C ALA A 464 16.28 -44.95 -4.03
N ALA A 465 17.33 -45.44 -4.69
CA ALA A 465 17.68 -45.04 -6.05
C ALA A 465 16.63 -45.54 -7.07
N ALA A 466 16.53 -44.82 -8.19
CA ALA A 466 15.77 -45.28 -9.36
C ALA A 466 16.68 -46.12 -10.25
N TRP A 467 16.19 -47.23 -10.79
CA TRP A 467 16.93 -48.19 -11.61
C TRP A 467 16.26 -48.39 -12.97
N ALA A 468 17.04 -48.30 -14.05
CA ALA A 468 16.58 -48.44 -15.42
C ALA A 468 16.78 -49.86 -15.92
N LEU A 469 15.68 -50.50 -16.32
CA LEU A 469 15.69 -51.79 -16.99
C LEU A 469 15.47 -51.63 -18.50
N THR A 470 16.28 -52.34 -19.28
CA THR A 470 16.20 -52.38 -20.74
C THR A 470 15.95 -53.81 -21.21
N ASP A 471 15.45 -53.95 -22.43
CA ASP A 471 15.37 -55.27 -23.07
C ASP A 471 16.78 -55.86 -23.30
N PRO A 472 16.93 -57.20 -23.25
CA PRO A 472 15.88 -58.20 -23.03
C PRO A 472 15.50 -58.44 -21.56
N VAL A 473 16.24 -57.91 -20.59
CA VAL A 473 16.02 -58.17 -19.15
C VAL A 473 14.65 -57.68 -18.68
N LEU A 474 14.22 -56.50 -19.14
CA LEU A 474 12.93 -55.92 -18.78
C LEU A 474 11.76 -56.85 -19.16
N ARG A 475 11.76 -57.38 -20.39
CA ARG A 475 10.73 -58.32 -20.85
C ARG A 475 10.58 -59.51 -19.92
N HIS A 476 11.67 -60.23 -19.64
CA HIS A 476 11.63 -61.39 -18.77
C HIS A 476 11.25 -61.05 -17.32
N TYR A 477 11.64 -59.87 -16.84
CA TYR A 477 11.23 -59.40 -15.52
C TYR A 477 9.70 -59.21 -15.43
N LEU A 478 9.08 -58.63 -16.46
CA LEU A 478 7.63 -58.45 -16.52
C LEU A 478 6.90 -59.79 -16.68
N ASP A 479 7.45 -60.75 -17.43
CA ASP A 479 6.86 -62.08 -17.63
C ASP A 479 6.75 -62.87 -16.30
N VAL A 480 7.64 -62.62 -15.34
CA VAL A 480 7.60 -63.26 -14.01
C VAL A 480 6.89 -62.41 -12.94
N GLY A 481 6.02 -61.49 -13.36
CA GLY A 481 5.18 -60.69 -12.47
C GLY A 481 5.78 -59.35 -12.04
N GLY A 482 6.98 -59.00 -12.53
CA GLY A 482 7.60 -57.71 -12.30
C GLY A 482 7.74 -57.37 -10.81
N PRO A 483 7.43 -56.13 -10.38
CA PRO A 483 7.57 -55.73 -8.99
C PRO A 483 6.68 -56.47 -8.00
N GLY A 484 5.57 -57.06 -8.47
CA GLY A 484 4.68 -57.87 -7.63
C GLY A 484 5.07 -59.36 -7.57
N GLY A 485 6.06 -59.79 -8.36
CA GLY A 485 6.55 -61.16 -8.40
C GLY A 485 7.61 -61.47 -7.35
N GLU A 486 8.12 -62.70 -7.34
CA GLU A 486 9.10 -63.19 -6.35
C GLU A 486 10.43 -62.42 -6.36
N LEU A 487 10.80 -61.83 -7.49
CA LEU A 487 12.02 -61.03 -7.60
C LEU A 487 11.91 -59.67 -6.88
N GLY A 488 10.70 -59.15 -6.67
CA GLY A 488 10.50 -57.83 -6.05
C GLY A 488 11.07 -56.69 -6.88
N ALA A 489 11.48 -55.61 -6.20
CA ALA A 489 11.97 -54.41 -6.85
C ALA A 489 13.39 -54.57 -7.43
N PRO A 490 13.74 -53.85 -8.52
CA PRO A 490 15.12 -53.81 -9.01
C PRO A 490 16.07 -53.14 -8.00
N THR A 491 17.31 -53.61 -7.98
CA THR A 491 18.42 -53.11 -7.15
C THR A 491 19.64 -52.68 -7.97
N SER A 492 19.60 -52.86 -9.30
CA SER A 492 20.59 -52.35 -10.24
C SER A 492 19.95 -51.95 -11.57
N ASP A 493 20.65 -51.13 -12.35
CA ASP A 493 20.35 -50.98 -13.77
C ASP A 493 20.56 -52.29 -14.53
N SER A 494 20.02 -52.36 -15.75
CA SER A 494 20.46 -53.33 -16.75
C SER A 494 21.87 -52.99 -17.22
N PHE A 495 22.78 -53.96 -17.14
CA PHE A 495 24.16 -53.82 -17.60
C PHE A 495 24.60 -55.06 -18.39
N ARG A 496 25.68 -54.93 -19.16
CA ARG A 496 26.35 -56.10 -19.78
C ARG A 496 27.46 -56.62 -18.89
N THR A 497 27.48 -57.92 -18.65
CA THR A 497 28.58 -58.59 -17.96
C THR A 497 29.82 -58.66 -18.87
N ARG A 498 30.99 -59.02 -18.31
CA ARG A 498 32.21 -59.25 -19.12
C ARG A 498 32.04 -60.37 -20.15
N SER A 499 31.15 -61.33 -19.89
CA SER A 499 30.80 -62.41 -20.82
C SER A 499 29.73 -62.01 -21.85
N GLY A 500 29.29 -60.75 -21.86
CA GLY A 500 28.33 -60.22 -22.83
C GLY A 500 26.86 -60.48 -22.50
N GLN A 501 26.55 -61.10 -21.36
CA GLN A 501 25.17 -61.33 -20.93
C GLN A 501 24.51 -60.03 -20.47
N HIS A 502 23.22 -59.89 -20.72
CA HIS A 502 22.43 -58.80 -20.16
C HIS A 502 21.98 -59.17 -18.76
N ARG A 503 22.24 -58.33 -17.76
CA ARG A 503 21.95 -58.64 -16.36
C ARG A 503 21.34 -57.47 -15.61
N ALA A 504 20.43 -57.77 -14.70
CA ALA A 504 20.03 -56.87 -13.61
C ALA A 504 19.83 -57.65 -12.31
N SER A 505 19.93 -56.94 -11.18
CA SER A 505 19.70 -57.49 -9.84
C SER A 505 18.41 -56.94 -9.26
N PHE A 506 17.80 -57.74 -8.38
CA PHE A 506 16.52 -57.49 -7.73
C PHE A 506 16.61 -57.89 -6.25
N GLU A 507 15.59 -57.58 -5.46
CA GLU A 507 15.54 -57.96 -4.04
C GLU A 507 15.58 -59.48 -3.85
N GLY A 508 14.83 -60.21 -4.67
CA GLY A 508 14.70 -61.67 -4.61
C GLY A 508 15.67 -62.45 -5.49
N GLY A 509 16.66 -61.80 -6.14
CA GLY A 509 17.61 -62.49 -7.02
C GLY A 509 18.19 -61.65 -8.15
N ALA A 510 18.56 -62.28 -9.26
CA ALA A 510 19.03 -61.63 -10.48
C ALA A 510 18.46 -62.30 -11.74
N ILE A 511 18.35 -61.54 -12.82
CA ILE A 511 18.07 -62.09 -14.15
C ILE A 511 19.33 -61.93 -14.99
N GLU A 512 19.77 -63.02 -15.63
CA GLU A 512 20.81 -63.03 -16.65
C GLU A 512 20.24 -63.54 -17.97
N VAL A 513 20.35 -62.77 -19.04
CA VAL A 513 19.89 -63.15 -20.38
C VAL A 513 21.07 -63.37 -21.30
N SER A 514 21.08 -64.54 -21.93
CA SER A 514 22.10 -64.91 -22.92
C SER A 514 22.02 -64.00 -24.16
N PRO A 515 23.15 -63.48 -24.67
CA PRO A 515 23.14 -62.65 -25.87
C PRO A 515 22.86 -63.43 -27.16
N VAL A 516 22.88 -64.77 -27.11
CA VAL A 516 22.78 -65.63 -28.31
C VAL A 516 21.42 -66.31 -28.44
N ARG A 517 20.74 -66.63 -27.33
CA ARG A 517 19.54 -67.50 -27.34
C ARG A 517 18.26 -66.83 -26.81
N ASP A 518 18.31 -65.58 -26.36
CA ASP A 518 17.23 -64.90 -25.61
C ASP A 518 16.65 -65.77 -24.47
N GLU A 519 17.52 -66.59 -23.87
CA GLU A 519 17.19 -67.45 -22.73
C GLU A 519 17.56 -66.71 -21.45
N ALA A 520 16.56 -66.42 -20.62
CA ALA A 520 16.73 -65.84 -19.29
C ALA A 520 16.95 -66.92 -18.24
N ARG A 521 17.97 -66.71 -17.41
CA ARG A 521 18.22 -67.48 -16.20
C ARG A 521 17.90 -66.62 -14.98
N ILE A 522 16.95 -67.08 -14.18
CA ILE A 522 16.61 -66.47 -12.90
C ILE A 522 17.49 -67.09 -11.82
N LEU A 523 18.27 -66.24 -11.17
CA LEU A 523 19.18 -66.60 -10.09
C LEU A 523 18.53 -66.18 -8.77
N THR A 524 17.80 -67.08 -8.13
CA THR A 524 17.33 -66.87 -6.76
C THR A 524 18.47 -67.15 -5.78
N PRO A 525 18.52 -66.46 -4.62
CA PRO A 525 19.39 -66.87 -3.53
C PRO A 525 19.05 -68.33 -3.22
N ARG A 526 20.00 -69.25 -3.41
CA ARG A 526 19.83 -70.63 -2.96
C ARG A 526 19.41 -70.54 -1.48
N SER A 527 18.20 -71.00 -1.14
CA SER A 527 17.93 -71.39 0.23
C SER A 527 19.11 -72.26 0.63
N THR A 528 19.79 -71.91 1.70
CA THR A 528 20.80 -72.77 2.33
C THR A 528 20.29 -74.21 2.25
N ARG A 529 20.90 -75.02 1.38
CA ARG A 529 20.63 -76.46 1.36
C ARG A 529 20.89 -76.90 2.78
N SER A 530 19.86 -77.44 3.43
CA SER A 530 19.98 -78.26 4.64
C SER A 530 21.27 -79.06 4.55
N ALA A 531 22.21 -78.76 5.44
CA ALA A 531 23.40 -79.56 5.64
C ALA A 531 23.00 -80.83 6.39
N THR A 532 22.22 -81.69 5.74
CA THR A 532 21.87 -83.02 6.27
C THR A 532 21.48 -83.92 5.10
N GLU A 533 22.50 -84.37 4.34
CA GLU A 533 22.54 -85.67 3.65
C GLU A 533 23.76 -85.73 2.72
N VAL A 534 24.94 -85.95 3.29
CA VAL A 534 25.98 -86.84 2.71
C VAL A 534 26.79 -87.38 3.89
N GLN A 535 26.24 -88.37 4.58
CA GLN A 535 27.00 -89.41 5.28
C GLN A 535 26.10 -90.62 5.45
N ARG A 536 26.13 -91.52 4.47
CA ARG A 536 26.06 -92.97 4.63
C ARG A 536 26.58 -93.64 3.37
#